data_AF-A0A2H0D048-F1
#
_entry.id   AF-A0A2H0D048-F1
#
_cell.length_a   1.000
_cell.length_b   1.000
_cell.length_c   1.000
_cell.angle_alpha   90.00
_cell.angle_beta   90.00
_cell.angle_gamma   90.00
#
_symmetry.space_group_name_H-M   'P 1'
#
loop_
_entity.id
_entity.type
_entity.pdbx_description
1 polymer ?
#
loop_
_entity_poly.entity_id
_entity_poly.type
_entity_poly.pdbx_seq_one_letter_code
_entity_poly.pdbx_strand_id
1 'polypeptide(L)' 'KLTRQDMIDLVRNMQSLNSQQKQVVKEELFKYLDDGGVTLFEYREAIRKLAERRVELGLSEIDIKNLKSVL' A
#
# COMPACT_ATOMS: atom_id res chain seq x y z
N LYS A 1 -12.41 -3.07 8.24
CA LYS A 1 -11.61 -3.72 7.16
C LYS A 1 -11.51 -2.73 6.01
N LEU A 2 -10.37 -2.65 5.32
CA LEU A 2 -10.24 -1.85 4.10
C LEU A 2 -10.74 -2.69 2.92
N THR A 3 -11.67 -2.15 2.15
CA THR A 3 -12.16 -2.80 0.93
C THR A 3 -11.12 -2.70 -0.19
N ARG A 4 -11.32 -3.48 -1.26
CA ARG A 4 -10.54 -3.33 -2.50
C ARG A 4 -10.57 -1.91 -3.03
N GLN A 5 -11.73 -1.26 -2.97
CA GLN A 5 -11.90 0.11 -3.46
C GLN A 5 -11.10 1.10 -2.61
N ASP A 6 -11.15 0.96 -1.27
CA ASP A 6 -10.39 1.83 -0.37
C ASP A 6 -8.89 1.78 -0.67
N MET A 7 -8.34 0.58 -0.96
CA MET A 7 -6.93 0.45 -1.32
C MET A 7 -6.59 1.04 -2.69
N ILE A 8 -7.49 0.91 -3.67
CA ILE A 8 -7.31 1.54 -4.99
C ILE A 8 -7.26 3.06 -4.83
N ASP A 9 -8.21 3.63 -4.09
CA ASP A 9 -8.30 5.08 -3.90
C ASP A 9 -7.12 5.62 -3.12
N LEU A 10 -6.67 4.89 -2.11
CA LEU A 10 -5.46 5.19 -1.35
C LEU A 10 -4.22 5.30 -2.23
N VAL A 11 -3.94 4.27 -3.04
CA VAL A 11 -2.78 4.27 -3.94
C VAL A 11 -2.93 5.34 -5.03
N ARG A 12 -4.15 5.54 -5.54
CA ARG A 12 -4.45 6.57 -6.54
C ARG A 12 -4.10 7.97 -6.02
N ASN A 13 -4.41 8.26 -4.75
CA ASN A 13 -4.20 9.55 -4.10
C ASN A 13 -2.75 9.85 -3.70
N MET A 14 -1.82 8.89 -3.79
CA MET A 14 -0.40 9.13 -3.52
C MET A 14 0.26 9.93 -4.66
N GLN A 15 0.31 11.25 -4.52
CA GLN A 15 0.84 12.15 -5.56
C GLN A 15 2.35 12.00 -5.79
N SER A 16 3.08 11.52 -4.78
CA SER A 16 4.52 11.28 -4.82
C SER A 16 4.92 10.08 -5.67
N LEU A 17 3.99 9.17 -5.97
CA LEU A 17 4.26 7.96 -6.72
C LEU A 17 3.91 8.13 -8.20
N ASN A 18 4.80 7.66 -9.08
CA ASN A 18 4.49 7.54 -10.50
C ASN A 18 3.57 6.33 -10.77
N SER A 19 3.06 6.21 -12.00
CA SER A 19 2.12 5.13 -12.36
C SER A 19 2.67 3.72 -12.16
N GLN A 20 3.97 3.51 -12.40
CA GLN A 20 4.61 2.20 -12.21
C GLN A 20 4.72 1.86 -10.71
N GLN A 21 5.12 2.81 -9.88
CA GLN A 21 5.20 2.64 -8.43
C GLN A 21 3.82 2.40 -7.83
N LYS A 22 2.80 3.16 -8.28
CA LYS A 22 1.40 2.94 -7.88
C LYS A 22 0.95 1.52 -8.22
N GLN A 23 1.29 1.02 -9.40
CA GLN A 23 0.93 -0.34 -9.78
C GLN A 23 1.58 -1.38 -8.88
N VAL A 24 2.88 -1.24 -8.58
CA VAL A 24 3.59 -2.17 -7.68
C VAL A 24 3.03 -2.14 -6.26
N VAL A 25 2.78 -0.95 -5.70
CA VAL A 25 2.17 -0.81 -4.37
C VAL A 25 0.78 -1.45 -4.36
N LYS A 26 -0.02 -1.23 -5.40
CA LYS A 26 -1.35 -1.86 -5.52
C LYS A 26 -1.25 -3.38 -5.54
N GLU A 27 -0.36 -3.95 -6.35
CA GLU A 27 -0.16 -5.39 -6.46
C GLU A 27 0.29 -6.00 -5.12
N GLU A 28 1.20 -5.34 -4.40
CA GLU A 28 1.67 -5.82 -3.10
C GLU A 28 0.56 -5.77 -2.05
N LEU A 29 -0.22 -4.69 -1.99
CA LEU A 29 -1.36 -4.59 -1.08
C LEU A 29 -2.44 -5.64 -1.43
N PHE A 30 -2.67 -5.90 -2.71
CA PHE A 30 -3.71 -6.83 -3.18
C PHE A 30 -3.42 -8.29 -2.82
N LYS A 31 -2.15 -8.67 -2.59
CA LYS A 31 -1.79 -10.01 -2.10
C LYS A 31 -2.41 -10.36 -0.74
N TYR A 32 -2.79 -9.35 0.03
CA TYR A 32 -3.37 -9.50 1.36
C TYR A 32 -4.89 -9.34 1.36
N LEU A 33 -5.52 -9.25 0.19
CA LEU A 33 -6.93 -8.99 0.05
C LEU A 33 -7.72 -10.30 -0.08
N ASP A 34 -8.49 -10.64 0.96
CA ASP A 34 -9.48 -11.73 0.93
C ASP A 34 -10.84 -11.25 0.38
N ASP A 35 -11.80 -12.17 0.25
CA ASP A 35 -13.17 -11.90 -0.23
C ASP A 35 -13.95 -10.88 0.65
N GLY A 36 -13.51 -10.65 1.89
CA GLY A 36 -14.05 -9.67 2.84
C GLY A 36 -13.19 -8.42 3.05
N GLY A 37 -12.10 -8.25 2.28
CA GLY A 37 -11.18 -7.11 2.38
C GLY A 37 -10.08 -7.27 3.44
N VAL A 38 -9.19 -6.28 3.53
CA VAL A 38 -7.96 -6.38 4.34
C VAL A 38 -8.24 -5.98 5.78
N THR A 39 -7.83 -6.80 6.74
CA THR A 39 -7.83 -6.43 8.17
C THR A 39 -6.73 -5.40 8.46
N LEU A 40 -6.83 -4.70 9.59
CA LEU A 40 -5.78 -3.76 10.01
C LEU A 40 -4.41 -4.46 10.17
N PHE A 41 -4.41 -5.71 10.62
CA PHE A 41 -3.21 -6.50 10.79
C PHE A 41 -2.55 -6.82 9.44
N GLU A 42 -3.32 -7.36 8.50
CA GLU A 42 -2.83 -7.66 7.14
C GLU A 42 -2.35 -6.41 6.41
N TYR A 43 -3.04 -5.28 6.60
CA TYR A 43 -2.62 -4.01 6.02
C TYR A 43 -1.27 -3.54 6.57
N ARG A 44 -1.07 -3.66 7.89
CA ARG A 44 0.22 -3.33 8.52
C ARG A 44 1.34 -4.25 8.05
N GLU A 45 1.08 -5.54 7.88
CA GLU A 45 2.04 -6.49 7.33
C GLU A 45 2.40 -6.15 5.87
N ALA A 46 1.42 -5.78 5.05
CA ALA A 46 1.65 -5.33 3.68
C ALA A 46 2.55 -4.08 3.63
N ILE A 47 2.29 -3.10 4.51
CA ILE A 47 3.16 -1.91 4.64
C ILE A 47 4.55 -2.29 5.12
N ARG A 48 4.68 -3.24 6.05
CA ARG A 48 5.97 -3.73 6.56
C ARG A 48 6.83 -4.27 5.42
N LYS A 49 6.25 -5.10 4.53
CA LYS A 49 6.97 -5.63 3.37
C LYS A 49 7.30 -4.56 2.33
N LEU A 50 6.40 -3.61 2.09
CA LEU A 50 6.69 -2.46 1.24
C LEU A 50 7.84 -1.62 1.79
N ALA A 51 7.92 -1.45 3.11
CA ALA A 51 9.00 -0.71 3.78
C ALA A 51 10.35 -1.43 3.67
N GLU A 52 10.37 -2.75 3.82
CA GLU A 52 11.57 -3.58 3.64
C GLU A 52 12.13 -3.48 2.22
N ARG A 53 11.24 -3.39 1.22
CA ARG A 53 11.61 -3.29 -0.21
C ARG A 53 11.62 -1.86 -0.75
N ARG A 54 11.50 -0.84 0.10
CA ARG A 54 11.27 0.54 -0.35
C ARG A 54 12.31 1.04 -1.36
N VAL A 55 13.58 0.66 -1.17
CA VAL A 55 14.69 1.09 -2.03
C VAL A 55 14.56 0.44 -3.42
N GLU A 56 14.26 -0.86 -3.47
CA GLU A 56 14.03 -1.59 -4.72
C GLU A 56 12.84 -1.04 -5.51
N LEU A 57 11.80 -0.60 -4.78
CA LEU A 57 10.56 -0.09 -5.34
C LEU A 57 10.59 1.43 -5.61
N GLY A 58 11.70 2.09 -5.30
CA GLY A 58 11.85 3.55 -5.42
C GLY A 58 10.90 4.35 -4.50
N LEU A 59 10.39 3.74 -3.43
CA LEU A 59 9.52 4.37 -2.46
C LEU A 59 10.34 5.17 -1.45
N SER A 60 9.94 6.41 -1.21
CA SER A 60 10.53 7.24 -0.18
C SER A 60 10.06 6.80 1.22
N GLU A 61 10.78 7.24 2.25
CA GLU A 61 10.34 7.02 3.63
C GLU A 61 9.00 7.74 3.93
N ILE A 62 8.75 8.87 3.25
CA ILE A 62 7.51 9.64 3.36
C ILE A 62 6.34 8.83 2.79
N ASP A 63 6.54 8.12 1.68
CA ASP A 63 5.50 7.26 1.09
C ASP A 63 5.06 6.17 2.06
N ILE A 64 6.02 5.52 2.72
CA ILE A 64 5.75 4.51 3.74
C ILE A 64 5.05 5.12 4.96
N LYS A 65 5.45 6.31 5.41
CA LYS A 65 4.77 7.01 6.51
C LYS A 65 3.33 7.35 6.16
N ASN A 66 3.08 7.83 4.94
CA ASN A 66 1.74 8.15 4.45
C ASN A 66 0.84 6.91 4.40
N LEU A 67 1.38 5.76 3.98
CA LEU A 67 0.67 4.48 4.03
C LEU A 67 0.33 4.08 5.47
N LYS A 68 1.26 4.26 6.42
CA LYS A 68 1.01 3.95 7.85
C LYS A 68 -0.06 4.84 8.48
N SER A 69 -0.22 6.08 8.02
CA SER A 69 -1.15 7.07 8.62
C SER A 69 -2.60 6.97 8.16
N VAL A 70 -2.91 6.08 7.21
CA VAL A 70 -4.27 5.92 6.68
C VAL A 70 -5.24 5.34 7.71
N LEU A 71 -4.75 4.59 8.69
CA LEU A 71 -5.53 3.94 9.76
C LEU A 71 -4.92 4.23 11.13
#